data_AF-A0A9N9VE19-F1
#
_entry.id   AF-A0A9N9VE19-F1
#
_cell.length_a   1.000
_cell.length_b   1.000
_cell.length_c   1.000
_cell.angle_alpha   90.00
_cell.angle_beta   90.00
_cell.angle_gamma   90.00
#
_symmetry.space_group_name_H-M   'P 1'
#
loop_
_entity.id
_entity.type
_entity.pdbx_description
1 polymer ?
#
loop_
_entity_poly.entity_id
_entity_poly.type
_entity_poly.pdbx_seq_one_letter_code
_entity_poly.pdbx_strand_id
1 'polypeptide(L)'
;MADCYKLTAVADFTKYVETLSDETGYEDSRLQECKPVICQAIYGIGNPDISGIGVAIGYILGMALGFTLAILLLLQTRLDPPLRSIPSQVLLTGLRSFFNAAAFFSIAVQIATISLLVQKDFGIATSDFGAIEAQIAQAVSVVSMLPLLYPALLLSSIDSSRSNPRLFLLNLAAALSFYPFLSRNLHAFGPDDSRPIGDGSGSDVSTADWAKVERLCFADGLDALRDDTLYAAIPPLELAASLVMYLATLWQMGGLVGAHYSPVKDQKRHAVVVGAGRVVLWRRRVGEWLRGHRLWAALLMLVPLGLAAPLLWVIFHLRGLQEELARNVEEDYGGNNWGFGQIVAVVLYLPVAVDMFYRGRFGYQV
;
A
#
# COMPACT_ATOMS: atom_id res chain seq x y z
N MET A 1 -17.31 38.33 11.67
CA MET A 1 -16.01 37.63 11.78
C MET A 1 -16.34 36.24 12.27
N ALA A 2 -16.03 35.24 11.46
CA ALA A 2 -16.18 33.84 11.84
C ALA A 2 -15.12 33.46 12.88
N ASP A 3 -15.47 32.64 13.87
CA ASP A 3 -14.51 32.11 14.84
C ASP A 3 -13.94 30.78 14.32
N CYS A 4 -12.94 30.88 13.44
CA CYS A 4 -12.32 29.72 12.79
C CYS A 4 -11.67 28.74 13.78
N TYR A 5 -11.37 29.18 15.01
CA TYR A 5 -10.78 28.31 16.02
C TYR A 5 -11.74 27.18 16.43
N LYS A 6 -13.05 27.43 16.42
CA LYS A 6 -14.04 26.39 16.75
C LYS A 6 -13.96 25.20 15.81
N LEU A 7 -13.66 25.43 14.53
CA LEU A 7 -13.51 24.37 13.52
C LEU A 7 -12.32 23.44 13.82
N THR A 8 -11.30 23.91 14.54
CA THR A 8 -10.13 23.10 14.93
C THR A 8 -10.41 22.15 16.10
N ALA A 9 -11.51 22.33 16.84
CA ALA A 9 -11.81 21.54 18.03
C ALA A 9 -12.80 20.37 17.80
N VAL A 10 -13.34 20.21 16.59
CA VAL A 10 -14.45 19.30 16.29
C VAL A 10 -14.01 17.94 15.72
N ALA A 11 -13.91 16.95 16.59
CA ALA A 11 -13.52 15.58 16.25
C ALA A 11 -14.47 14.79 15.30
N ASP A 12 -15.71 15.25 15.09
CA ASP A 12 -16.78 14.51 14.41
C ASP A 12 -17.24 15.22 13.14
N PHE A 13 -17.41 14.50 12.03
CA PHE A 13 -17.72 15.12 10.73
C PHE A 13 -19.07 15.84 10.74
N THR A 14 -20.12 15.22 11.30
CA THR A 14 -21.45 15.82 11.36
C THR A 14 -21.42 17.10 12.19
N LYS A 15 -20.80 17.07 13.37
CA LYS A 15 -20.60 18.28 14.19
C LYS A 15 -19.72 19.32 13.50
N TYR A 16 -18.75 18.89 12.70
CA TYR A 16 -17.87 19.80 11.97
C TYR A 16 -18.66 20.55 10.91
N VAL A 17 -19.52 19.85 10.16
CA VAL A 17 -20.44 20.45 9.19
C VAL A 17 -21.45 21.39 9.86
N GLU A 18 -22.02 21.02 11.01
CA GLU A 18 -22.89 21.89 11.81
C GLU A 18 -22.15 23.17 12.22
N THR A 19 -20.95 23.03 12.78
CA THR A 19 -20.12 24.18 13.22
C THR A 19 -19.71 25.06 12.04
N LEU A 20 -19.39 24.46 10.89
CA LEU A 20 -19.07 25.17 9.65
C LEU A 20 -20.27 25.99 9.17
N SER A 21 -21.46 25.40 9.18
CA SER A 21 -22.71 26.07 8.85
C SER A 21 -23.00 27.22 9.81
N ASP A 22 -22.85 27.01 11.12
CA ASP A 22 -23.14 28.02 12.15
C ASP A 22 -22.20 29.24 12.06
N GLU A 23 -20.91 29.01 11.80
CA GLU A 23 -19.92 30.08 11.76
C GLU A 23 -19.92 30.82 10.40
N THR A 24 -20.07 30.09 9.30
CA THR A 24 -19.87 30.63 7.95
C THR A 24 -21.16 30.87 7.17
N GLY A 25 -22.25 30.16 7.49
CA GLY A 25 -23.46 30.15 6.69
C GLY A 25 -23.25 29.75 5.22
N TYR A 26 -22.09 29.15 4.90
CA TYR A 26 -21.61 28.93 3.53
C TYR A 26 -21.59 30.19 2.66
N GLU A 27 -21.36 31.36 3.27
CA GLU A 27 -21.11 32.62 2.58
C GLU A 27 -19.64 32.71 2.14
N ASP A 28 -19.40 33.05 0.87
CA ASP A 28 -18.04 33.09 0.29
C ASP A 28 -17.06 33.93 1.11
N SER A 29 -17.48 35.10 1.60
CA SER A 29 -16.62 35.99 2.40
C SER A 29 -16.17 35.35 3.71
N ARG A 30 -17.07 34.62 4.40
CA ARG A 30 -16.76 33.96 5.68
C ARG A 30 -15.97 32.67 5.49
N LEU A 31 -16.26 31.93 4.42
CA LEU A 31 -15.47 30.77 4.03
C LEU A 31 -14.01 31.17 3.75
N GLN A 32 -13.79 32.29 3.08
CA GLN A 32 -12.44 32.82 2.82
C GLN A 32 -11.71 33.22 4.11
N GLU A 33 -12.40 33.77 5.12
CA GLU A 33 -11.79 34.07 6.45
C GLU A 33 -11.22 32.81 7.11
N CYS A 34 -11.87 31.65 6.96
CA CYS A 34 -11.46 30.38 7.58
C CYS A 34 -10.79 29.39 6.61
N LYS A 35 -10.41 29.84 5.41
CA LYS A 35 -9.85 29.01 4.35
C LYS A 35 -8.78 28.00 4.79
N PRO A 36 -7.68 28.40 5.47
CA PRO A 36 -6.61 27.47 5.80
C PRO A 36 -7.10 26.36 6.75
N VAL A 37 -7.91 26.72 7.75
CA VAL A 37 -8.47 25.77 8.72
C VAL A 37 -9.39 24.77 8.04
N ILE A 38 -10.28 25.26 7.18
CA ILE A 38 -11.27 24.42 6.49
C ILE A 38 -10.57 23.42 5.55
N CYS A 39 -9.68 23.93 4.71
CA CYS A 39 -9.02 23.13 3.68
C CYS A 39 -8.05 22.11 4.28
N GLN A 40 -7.30 22.49 5.32
CA GLN A 40 -6.41 21.57 6.02
C GLN A 40 -7.19 20.44 6.71
N ALA A 41 -8.29 20.76 7.40
CA ALA A 41 -9.09 19.76 8.08
C ALA A 41 -9.68 18.74 7.09
N ILE A 42 -10.35 19.23 6.04
CA ILE A 42 -11.11 18.37 5.11
C ILE A 42 -10.21 17.53 4.20
N TYR A 43 -9.18 18.16 3.61
CA TYR A 43 -8.40 17.52 2.54
C TYR A 43 -7.02 17.05 2.99
N GLY A 44 -6.48 17.64 4.05
CA GLY A 44 -5.15 17.32 4.57
C GLY A 44 -4.03 17.89 3.69
N ILE A 45 -3.04 18.54 4.30
CA ILE A 45 -1.86 19.07 3.61
C ILE A 45 -0.74 18.03 3.44
N GLY A 46 -1.00 16.77 3.83
CA GLY A 46 -0.16 15.62 3.56
C GLY A 46 0.80 15.27 4.68
N ASN A 47 1.00 13.97 4.86
CA ASN A 47 1.93 13.41 5.84
C ASN A 47 3.24 12.97 5.17
N PRO A 48 4.36 13.64 5.46
CA PRO A 48 5.65 13.35 4.82
C PRO A 48 6.21 11.95 5.13
N ASP A 49 5.72 11.26 6.15
CA ASP A 49 6.15 9.91 6.50
C ASP A 49 5.40 8.82 5.72
N ILE A 50 4.27 9.16 5.09
CA ILE A 50 3.45 8.22 4.30
C ILE A 50 3.51 8.59 2.81
N SER A 51 3.31 9.86 2.50
CA SER A 51 3.26 10.37 1.13
C SER A 51 4.49 11.19 0.73
N GLY A 52 5.47 11.40 1.62
CA GLY A 52 6.63 12.23 1.30
C GLY A 52 7.52 11.68 0.19
N ILE A 53 8.33 12.57 -0.41
CA ILE A 53 9.09 12.25 -1.62
C ILE A 53 10.05 11.07 -1.46
N GLY A 54 10.78 10.98 -0.35
CA GLY A 54 11.71 9.87 -0.15
C GLY A 54 11.01 8.53 0.11
N VAL A 55 9.83 8.52 0.75
CA VAL A 55 9.02 7.31 0.91
C VAL A 55 8.45 6.87 -0.44
N ALA A 56 8.02 7.82 -1.27
CA ALA A 56 7.59 7.54 -2.65
C ALA A 56 8.70 6.93 -3.51
N ILE A 57 9.93 7.45 -3.37
CA ILE A 57 11.12 6.83 -3.97
C ILE A 57 11.32 5.41 -3.44
N GLY A 58 11.10 5.18 -2.15
CA GLY A 58 11.10 3.84 -1.53
C GLY A 58 10.14 2.87 -2.23
N TYR A 59 8.90 3.28 -2.53
CA TYR A 59 7.94 2.44 -3.28
C TYR A 59 8.48 2.08 -4.68
N ILE A 60 9.00 3.06 -5.41
CA ILE A 60 9.56 2.85 -6.75
C ILE A 60 10.77 1.93 -6.70
N LEU A 61 11.71 2.18 -5.77
CA LEU A 61 12.90 1.35 -5.58
C LEU A 61 12.54 -0.08 -5.23
N GLY A 62 11.60 -0.27 -4.30
CA GLY A 62 11.09 -1.59 -3.92
C GLY A 62 10.57 -2.36 -5.14
N MET A 63 9.70 -1.74 -5.94
CA MET A 63 9.15 -2.35 -7.14
C MET A 63 10.22 -2.64 -8.20
N ALA A 64 11.05 -1.66 -8.54
CA ALA A 64 12.08 -1.78 -9.58
C ALA A 64 13.13 -2.84 -9.22
N LEU A 65 13.62 -2.82 -7.98
CA LEU A 65 14.62 -3.77 -7.50
C LEU A 65 14.05 -5.19 -7.40
N GLY A 66 12.85 -5.35 -6.86
CA GLY A 66 12.16 -6.64 -6.79
C GLY A 66 11.93 -7.27 -8.17
N PHE A 67 11.39 -6.47 -9.11
CA PHE A 67 11.18 -6.90 -10.50
C PHE A 67 12.48 -7.26 -11.20
N THR A 68 13.51 -6.41 -11.10
CA THR A 68 14.79 -6.63 -11.76
C THR A 68 15.48 -7.89 -11.25
N LEU A 69 15.54 -8.10 -9.93
CA LEU A 69 16.11 -9.32 -9.35
C LEU A 69 15.33 -10.57 -9.77
N ALA A 70 14.00 -10.50 -9.79
CA ALA A 70 13.15 -11.60 -10.21
C ALA A 70 13.37 -11.98 -11.68
N ILE A 71 13.35 -11.01 -12.58
CA ILE A 71 13.55 -11.22 -14.01
C ILE A 71 14.96 -11.70 -14.31
N LEU A 72 16.00 -11.09 -13.71
CA LEU A 72 17.37 -11.55 -13.90
C LEU A 72 17.55 -13.01 -13.46
N LEU A 73 16.97 -13.40 -12.32
CA LEU A 73 17.03 -14.78 -11.85
C LEU A 73 16.33 -15.73 -12.83
N LEU A 74 15.15 -15.35 -13.36
CA LEU A 74 14.43 -16.14 -14.36
C LEU A 74 15.19 -16.25 -15.69
N LEU A 75 15.76 -15.14 -16.19
CA LEU A 75 16.50 -15.11 -17.45
C LEU A 75 17.80 -15.93 -17.38
N GLN A 76 18.53 -15.85 -16.27
CA GLN A 76 19.77 -16.61 -16.10
C GLN A 76 19.58 -18.12 -16.11
N THR A 77 18.40 -18.62 -15.74
CA THR A 77 18.12 -20.06 -15.85
C THR A 77 18.10 -20.55 -17.31
N ARG A 78 18.01 -19.65 -18.31
CA ARG A 78 18.07 -19.99 -19.75
C ARG A 78 19.49 -20.02 -20.31
N LEU A 79 20.44 -19.39 -19.63
CA LEU A 79 21.81 -19.28 -20.13
C LEU A 79 22.65 -20.45 -19.64
N ASP A 80 23.44 -21.01 -20.56
CA ASP A 80 24.48 -21.98 -20.22
C ASP A 80 25.44 -21.35 -19.19
N PRO A 81 26.00 -22.15 -18.26
CA PRO A 81 26.91 -21.65 -17.23
C PRO A 81 27.99 -20.68 -17.72
N PRO A 82 28.70 -20.90 -18.86
CA PRO A 82 29.72 -19.96 -19.34
C PRO A 82 29.18 -18.61 -19.82
N LEU A 83 27.89 -18.51 -20.14
CA LEU A 83 27.23 -17.28 -20.63
C LEU A 83 26.60 -16.45 -19.50
N ARG A 84 26.70 -16.90 -18.24
CA ARG A 84 26.11 -16.18 -17.09
C ARG A 84 27.05 -15.07 -16.62
N SER A 85 26.63 -13.82 -16.76
CA SER A 85 27.36 -12.64 -16.29
C SER A 85 27.42 -12.50 -14.77
N ILE A 86 26.37 -12.96 -14.06
CA ILE A 86 26.28 -12.90 -12.60
C ILE A 86 25.99 -14.30 -12.06
N PRO A 87 26.62 -14.74 -10.97
CA PRO A 87 26.36 -16.06 -10.40
C PRO A 87 24.95 -16.12 -9.81
N SER A 88 24.19 -17.18 -10.08
CA SER A 88 22.81 -17.30 -9.59
C SER A 88 22.72 -17.27 -8.05
N GLN A 89 23.78 -17.66 -7.34
CA GLN A 89 23.88 -17.54 -5.88
C GLN A 89 23.93 -16.09 -5.40
N VAL A 90 24.52 -15.17 -6.18
CA VAL A 90 24.55 -13.74 -5.87
C VAL A 90 23.15 -13.15 -6.01
N LEU A 91 22.46 -13.44 -7.12
CA LEU A 91 21.06 -13.01 -7.30
C LEU A 91 20.13 -13.56 -6.23
N LEU A 92 20.28 -14.83 -5.85
CA LEU A 92 19.48 -15.44 -4.79
C LEU A 92 19.75 -14.78 -3.43
N THR A 93 21.01 -14.41 -3.16
CA THR A 93 21.38 -13.68 -1.94
C THR A 93 20.75 -12.28 -1.94
N GLY A 94 20.83 -11.56 -3.06
CA GLY A 94 20.16 -10.28 -3.24
C GLY A 94 18.66 -10.36 -3.04
N LEU A 95 17.99 -11.34 -3.66
CA LEU A 95 16.54 -11.53 -3.52
C LEU A 95 16.11 -11.84 -2.07
N ARG A 96 16.94 -12.57 -1.31
CA ARG A 96 16.69 -12.84 0.11
C ARG A 96 16.87 -11.59 0.98
N SER A 97 17.91 -10.80 0.72
CA SER A 97 18.15 -9.53 1.40
C SER A 97 17.02 -8.53 1.10
N PHE A 98 16.63 -8.46 -0.18
CA PHE A 98 15.52 -7.65 -0.67
C PHE A 98 14.21 -8.01 0.02
N PHE A 99 13.89 -9.31 0.17
CA PHE A 99 12.69 -9.73 0.89
C PHE A 99 12.63 -9.12 2.29
N ASN A 100 13.74 -9.19 3.04
CA ASN A 100 13.77 -8.67 4.41
C ASN A 100 13.59 -7.14 4.41
N ALA A 101 14.32 -6.43 3.55
CA ALA A 101 14.21 -4.98 3.40
C ALA A 101 12.78 -4.54 3.05
N ALA A 102 12.19 -5.14 2.01
CA ALA A 102 10.83 -4.85 1.58
C ALA A 102 9.78 -5.20 2.65
N ALA A 103 10.00 -6.26 3.43
CA ALA A 103 9.08 -6.65 4.49
C ALA A 103 9.10 -5.66 5.65
N PHE A 104 10.27 -5.24 6.11
CA PHE A 104 10.39 -4.20 7.14
C PHE A 104 9.81 -2.87 6.68
N PHE A 105 10.12 -2.47 5.45
CA PHE A 105 9.55 -1.26 4.85
C PHE A 105 8.02 -1.34 4.80
N SER A 106 7.47 -2.44 4.29
CA SER A 106 6.01 -2.62 4.22
C SER A 106 5.35 -2.62 5.59
N ILE A 107 5.91 -3.34 6.58
CA ILE A 107 5.37 -3.35 7.95
C ILE A 107 5.35 -1.93 8.55
N ALA A 108 6.43 -1.16 8.38
CA ALA A 108 6.49 0.22 8.86
C ALA A 108 5.41 1.10 8.20
N VAL A 109 5.24 0.97 6.88
CA VAL A 109 4.18 1.67 6.14
C VAL A 109 2.79 1.23 6.62
N GLN A 110 2.55 -0.07 6.85
CA GLN A 110 1.28 -0.55 7.38
C GLN A 110 0.96 0.10 8.73
N ILE A 111 1.91 0.10 9.66
CA ILE A 111 1.72 0.72 10.97
C ILE A 111 1.39 2.21 10.83
N ALA A 112 2.15 2.95 10.00
CA ALA A 112 1.88 4.36 9.76
C ALA A 112 0.47 4.60 9.17
N THR A 113 0.08 3.80 8.18
CA THR A 113 -1.27 3.89 7.57
C THR A 113 -2.38 3.53 8.55
N ILE A 114 -2.16 2.55 9.44
CA ILE A 114 -3.12 2.21 10.51
C ILE A 114 -3.25 3.38 11.47
N SER A 115 -2.15 3.97 11.93
CA SER A 115 -2.17 5.10 12.86
C SER A 115 -2.98 6.27 12.29
N LEU A 116 -2.73 6.64 11.03
CA LEU A 116 -3.47 7.70 10.33
C LEU A 116 -4.96 7.34 10.18
N LEU A 117 -5.26 6.13 9.69
CA LEU A 117 -6.65 5.74 9.44
C LEU A 117 -7.44 5.54 10.74
N VAL A 118 -6.82 5.12 11.84
CA VAL A 118 -7.45 5.06 13.16
C VAL A 118 -7.78 6.47 13.65
N GLN A 119 -6.86 7.43 13.49
CA GLN A 119 -7.14 8.82 13.88
C GLN A 119 -8.34 9.38 13.12
N LYS A 120 -8.45 9.08 11.83
CA LYS A 120 -9.59 9.44 10.98
C LYS A 120 -10.87 8.70 11.37
N ASP A 121 -10.86 7.38 11.38
CA ASP A 121 -12.06 6.54 11.53
C ASP A 121 -12.70 6.71 12.92
N PHE A 122 -11.93 7.06 13.95
CA PHE A 122 -12.42 7.32 15.30
C PHE A 122 -12.53 8.81 15.64
N GLY A 123 -12.28 9.72 14.68
CA GLY A 123 -12.44 11.16 14.89
C GLY A 123 -11.57 11.70 16.02
N ILE A 124 -10.30 11.29 16.12
CA ILE A 124 -9.44 11.67 17.25
C ILE A 124 -8.93 13.12 17.07
N ALA A 125 -8.86 13.63 15.84
CA ALA A 125 -8.43 14.99 15.52
C ALA A 125 -9.12 15.56 14.25
N THR A 126 -9.36 16.87 14.23
CA THR A 126 -9.93 17.65 13.12
C THR A 126 -9.02 17.80 11.92
N SER A 127 -7.70 17.83 12.15
CA SER A 127 -6.67 17.94 11.11
C SER A 127 -6.64 16.74 10.16
N ASP A 128 -7.39 15.68 10.50
CA ASP A 128 -7.21 14.34 9.93
C ASP A 128 -8.47 13.83 9.21
N PHE A 129 -9.49 14.68 8.91
CA PHE A 129 -10.54 14.25 7.96
C PHE A 129 -9.91 13.90 6.61
N GLY A 130 -8.91 14.68 6.19
CA GLY A 130 -7.81 14.29 5.31
C GLY A 130 -8.23 13.37 4.17
N ALA A 131 -9.27 13.72 3.41
CA ALA A 131 -9.88 12.79 2.45
C ALA A 131 -8.86 12.30 1.40
N ILE A 132 -8.00 13.20 0.93
CA ILE A 132 -6.91 12.86 0.01
C ILE A 132 -5.83 12.03 0.72
N GLU A 133 -5.48 12.41 1.95
CA GLU A 133 -4.46 11.73 2.72
C GLU A 133 -4.83 10.28 3.07
N ALA A 134 -6.08 10.05 3.42
CA ALA A 134 -6.63 8.72 3.68
C ALA A 134 -6.58 7.82 2.43
N GLN A 135 -6.90 8.37 1.26
CA GLN A 135 -6.79 7.64 0.00
C GLN A 135 -5.33 7.30 -0.32
N ILE A 136 -4.40 8.24 -0.11
CA ILE A 136 -2.97 7.96 -0.27
C ILE A 136 -2.54 6.85 0.70
N ALA A 137 -2.94 6.93 1.98
CA ALA A 137 -2.63 5.93 2.99
C ALA A 137 -3.11 4.51 2.59
N GLN A 138 -4.32 4.41 2.04
CA GLN A 138 -4.86 3.15 1.53
C GLN A 138 -4.07 2.63 0.32
N ALA A 139 -3.80 3.49 -0.68
CA ALA A 139 -3.05 3.10 -1.86
C ALA A 139 -1.62 2.67 -1.53
N VAL A 140 -0.93 3.39 -0.63
CA VAL A 140 0.45 3.06 -0.25
C VAL A 140 0.54 1.80 0.61
N SER A 141 -0.49 1.52 1.42
CA SER A 141 -0.60 0.24 2.14
C SER A 141 -0.52 -0.93 1.14
N VAL A 142 -1.27 -0.87 0.05
CA VAL A 142 -1.25 -1.91 -0.99
C VAL A 142 0.07 -1.93 -1.76
N VAL A 143 0.51 -0.76 -2.25
CA VAL A 143 1.74 -0.65 -3.07
C VAL A 143 2.98 -1.12 -2.32
N SER A 144 3.09 -0.84 -1.01
CA SER A 144 4.23 -1.26 -0.21
C SER A 144 4.39 -2.78 -0.10
N MET A 145 3.28 -3.54 -0.24
CA MET A 145 3.28 -4.99 -0.15
C MET A 145 3.55 -5.69 -1.48
N LEU A 146 3.16 -5.09 -2.61
CA LEU A 146 3.31 -5.71 -3.95
C LEU A 146 4.73 -6.21 -4.26
N PRO A 147 5.82 -5.51 -3.89
CA PRO A 147 7.18 -6.02 -4.13
C PRO A 147 7.48 -7.35 -3.42
N LEU A 148 6.77 -7.70 -2.34
CA LEU A 148 6.95 -8.97 -1.62
C LEU A 148 6.51 -10.19 -2.44
N LEU A 149 5.65 -10.02 -3.43
CA LEU A 149 5.21 -11.10 -4.31
C LEU A 149 6.36 -11.70 -5.12
N TYR A 150 7.32 -10.87 -5.56
CA TYR A 150 8.48 -11.31 -6.32
C TYR A 150 9.28 -12.40 -5.58
N PRO A 151 9.87 -12.11 -4.40
CA PRO A 151 10.59 -13.11 -3.64
C PRO A 151 9.67 -14.20 -3.09
N ALA A 152 8.41 -13.92 -2.72
CA ALA A 152 7.50 -14.95 -2.22
C ALA A 152 7.26 -16.05 -3.27
N LEU A 153 7.03 -15.69 -4.53
CA LEU A 153 6.82 -16.65 -5.62
C LEU A 153 8.11 -17.42 -5.94
N LEU A 154 9.25 -16.74 -6.01
CA LEU A 154 10.51 -17.36 -6.43
C LEU A 154 11.19 -18.17 -5.32
N LEU A 155 11.31 -17.62 -4.11
CA LEU A 155 12.01 -18.27 -2.99
C LEU A 155 11.22 -19.47 -2.45
N SER A 156 9.89 -19.43 -2.47
CA SER A 156 9.07 -20.57 -2.05
C SER A 156 9.28 -21.80 -2.92
N SER A 157 9.63 -21.60 -4.20
CA SER A 157 10.00 -22.70 -5.08
C SER A 157 11.39 -23.25 -4.75
N ILE A 158 12.34 -22.43 -4.28
CA ILE A 158 13.75 -22.81 -4.14
C ILE A 158 14.08 -23.38 -2.75
N ASP A 159 13.48 -22.84 -1.68
CA ASP A 159 13.96 -23.03 -0.30
C ASP A 159 12.80 -23.47 0.62
N SER A 160 12.44 -24.76 0.59
CA SER A 160 11.30 -25.29 1.33
C SER A 160 11.53 -25.38 2.85
N SER A 161 12.79 -25.45 3.31
CA SER A 161 13.13 -25.73 4.72
C SER A 161 13.47 -24.49 5.57
N ARG A 162 13.86 -23.36 4.97
CA ARG A 162 14.25 -22.12 5.68
C ARG A 162 13.18 -21.00 5.65
N SER A 163 11.92 -21.37 5.46
CA SER A 163 10.84 -20.43 5.11
C SER A 163 10.18 -19.73 6.31
N ASN A 164 10.36 -20.21 7.54
CA ASN A 164 9.56 -19.77 8.70
C ASN A 164 9.63 -18.26 9.03
N PRO A 165 10.79 -17.60 9.16
CA PRO A 165 10.82 -16.17 9.52
C PRO A 165 10.31 -15.28 8.38
N ARG A 166 10.55 -15.65 7.12
CA ARG A 166 10.06 -14.89 5.96
C ARG A 166 8.55 -15.02 5.81
N LEU A 167 8.02 -16.23 5.99
CA LEU A 167 6.58 -16.44 6.04
C LEU A 167 5.95 -15.64 7.17
N PHE A 168 6.55 -15.64 8.36
CA PHE A 168 6.07 -14.81 9.47
C PHE A 168 6.00 -13.33 9.08
N LEU A 169 7.07 -12.75 8.53
CA LEU A 169 7.10 -11.35 8.11
C LEU A 169 6.07 -11.03 7.03
N LEU A 170 5.92 -11.90 6.02
CA LEU A 170 4.91 -11.74 4.98
C LEU A 170 3.48 -11.76 5.56
N ASN A 171 3.22 -12.71 6.46
CA ASN A 171 1.91 -12.84 7.10
C ASN A 171 1.63 -11.69 8.07
N LEU A 172 2.65 -11.17 8.75
CA LEU A 172 2.53 -9.99 9.60
C LEU A 172 2.18 -8.76 8.76
N ALA A 173 2.88 -8.54 7.64
CA ALA A 173 2.56 -7.44 6.71
C ALA A 173 1.11 -7.56 6.19
N ALA A 174 0.70 -8.74 5.76
CA ALA A 174 -0.66 -8.99 5.27
C ALA A 174 -1.73 -8.88 6.38
N ALA A 175 -1.43 -9.26 7.62
CA ALA A 175 -2.34 -9.10 8.74
C ALA A 175 -2.54 -7.62 9.08
N LEU A 176 -1.45 -6.83 9.08
CA LEU A 176 -1.52 -5.39 9.32
C LEU A 176 -2.28 -4.66 8.20
N SER A 177 -2.11 -5.06 6.93
CA SER A 177 -2.84 -4.45 5.82
C SER A 177 -4.35 -4.71 5.83
N PHE A 178 -4.81 -5.63 6.67
CA PHE A 178 -6.24 -5.91 6.80
C PHE A 178 -7.03 -4.71 7.34
N TYR A 179 -6.44 -3.90 8.22
CA TYR A 179 -7.12 -2.72 8.75
C TYR A 179 -7.31 -1.61 7.69
N PRO A 180 -6.27 -1.14 6.98
CA PRO A 180 -6.45 -0.20 5.87
C PRO A 180 -7.43 -0.71 4.80
N PHE A 181 -7.36 -2.00 4.50
CA PHE A 181 -8.32 -2.66 3.62
C PHE A 181 -9.75 -2.57 4.15
N LEU A 182 -10.00 -2.94 5.41
CA LEU A 182 -11.33 -2.92 6.00
C LEU A 182 -11.89 -1.49 6.09
N SER A 183 -11.08 -0.55 6.57
CA SER A 183 -11.43 0.88 6.62
C SER A 183 -11.93 1.37 5.26
N ARG A 184 -11.21 1.05 4.18
CA ARG A 184 -11.65 1.38 2.82
C ARG A 184 -12.98 0.73 2.44
N ASN A 185 -13.13 -0.57 2.69
CA ASN A 185 -14.36 -1.28 2.32
C ASN A 185 -15.58 -0.72 3.05
N LEU A 186 -15.43 -0.30 4.30
CA LEU A 186 -16.51 0.36 5.04
C LEU A 186 -16.89 1.70 4.39
N HIS A 187 -15.93 2.50 3.95
CA HIS A 187 -16.19 3.75 3.22
C HIS A 187 -16.78 3.52 1.82
N ALA A 188 -16.32 2.50 1.10
CA ALA A 188 -16.72 2.23 -0.28
C ALA A 188 -18.09 1.52 -0.41
N PHE A 189 -18.45 0.69 0.58
CA PHE A 189 -19.68 -0.13 0.57
C PHE A 189 -20.65 0.23 1.69
N GLY A 190 -20.46 1.38 2.35
CA GLY A 190 -21.42 1.91 3.32
C GLY A 190 -22.79 2.18 2.66
N PRO A 191 -23.90 2.14 3.42
CA PRO A 191 -25.23 2.46 2.90
C PRO A 191 -25.26 3.85 2.25
N ASP A 192 -25.90 3.99 1.08
CA ASP A 192 -25.97 5.28 0.37
C ASP A 192 -26.68 6.38 1.18
N ASP A 193 -27.63 6.01 2.04
CA ASP A 193 -28.33 6.91 2.97
C ASP A 193 -27.44 7.42 4.13
N SER A 194 -26.20 6.92 4.25
CA SER A 194 -25.19 7.35 5.24
C SER A 194 -24.08 8.20 4.64
N ARG A 195 -24.18 8.60 3.36
CA ARG A 195 -23.24 9.56 2.77
C ARG A 195 -23.52 10.93 3.36
N PRO A 196 -22.55 11.55 4.05
CA PRO A 196 -22.81 12.79 4.77
C PRO A 196 -22.93 14.01 3.83
N ILE A 197 -22.57 13.86 2.54
CA ILE A 197 -22.74 14.88 1.49
C ILE A 197 -23.79 14.40 0.48
N GLY A 198 -24.88 15.14 0.32
CA GLY A 198 -25.97 14.78 -0.60
C GLY A 198 -27.18 15.70 -0.46
N ASP A 199 -28.24 15.44 -1.23
CA ASP A 199 -29.51 16.20 -1.13
C ASP A 199 -30.65 15.33 -0.55
N GLY A 200 -30.30 14.19 0.04
CA GLY A 200 -31.24 13.21 0.62
C GLY A 200 -31.53 13.45 2.10
N SER A 201 -32.55 12.77 2.64
CA SER A 201 -33.01 12.93 4.03
C SER A 201 -32.01 12.47 5.12
N GLY A 202 -30.85 11.92 4.74
CA GLY A 202 -29.77 11.50 5.64
C GLY A 202 -28.43 12.21 5.37
N SER A 203 -28.43 13.29 4.58
CA SER A 203 -27.23 14.07 4.29
C SER A 203 -27.03 15.17 5.34
N ASP A 204 -25.78 15.35 5.77
CA ASP A 204 -25.38 16.40 6.73
C ASP A 204 -25.19 17.76 6.01
N VAL A 205 -24.79 17.75 4.74
CA VAL A 205 -24.60 18.95 3.91
C VAL A 205 -25.10 18.75 2.48
N SER A 206 -25.71 19.79 1.93
CA SER A 206 -26.20 19.83 0.54
C SER A 206 -25.04 19.74 -0.46
N THR A 207 -25.29 19.18 -1.64
CA THR A 207 -24.27 19.12 -2.70
C THR A 207 -23.83 20.52 -3.15
N ALA A 208 -24.75 21.48 -3.15
CA ALA A 208 -24.50 22.86 -3.56
C ALA A 208 -23.61 23.62 -2.57
N ASP A 209 -23.82 23.44 -1.26
CA ASP A 209 -23.01 24.09 -0.23
C ASP A 209 -21.62 23.45 -0.13
N TRP A 210 -21.54 22.13 -0.26
CA TRP A 210 -20.25 21.45 -0.30
C TRP A 210 -19.41 21.85 -1.52
N ALA A 211 -20.04 22.07 -2.68
CA ALA A 211 -19.34 22.56 -3.87
C ALA A 211 -18.68 23.94 -3.66
N LYS A 212 -19.21 24.78 -2.76
CA LYS A 212 -18.56 26.05 -2.39
C LYS A 212 -17.29 25.80 -1.57
N VAL A 213 -17.33 24.83 -0.65
CA VAL A 213 -16.17 24.41 0.15
C VAL A 213 -15.09 23.78 -0.74
N GLU A 214 -15.50 23.00 -1.74
CA GLU A 214 -14.56 22.45 -2.73
C GLU A 214 -13.85 23.56 -3.52
N ARG A 215 -14.60 24.54 -4.04
CA ARG A 215 -14.04 25.68 -4.79
C ARG A 215 -13.19 26.61 -3.93
N LEU A 216 -13.46 26.66 -2.62
CA LEU A 216 -12.61 27.39 -1.68
C LEU A 216 -11.20 26.81 -1.64
N CYS A 217 -11.08 25.48 -1.67
CA CYS A 217 -9.80 24.77 -1.52
C CYS A 217 -9.10 24.49 -2.86
N PHE A 218 -9.87 24.27 -3.93
CA PHE A 218 -9.38 23.98 -5.26
C PHE A 218 -10.02 24.94 -6.26
N ALA A 219 -9.23 25.84 -6.86
CA ALA A 219 -9.74 26.89 -7.74
C ALA A 219 -10.54 26.34 -8.94
N ASP A 220 -10.10 25.20 -9.49
CA ASP A 220 -10.75 24.50 -10.61
C ASP A 220 -11.74 23.40 -10.13
N GLY A 221 -11.94 23.26 -8.82
CA GLY A 221 -12.73 22.18 -8.21
C GLY A 221 -12.09 20.79 -8.32
N LEU A 222 -12.78 19.77 -7.80
CA LEU A 222 -12.40 18.36 -7.88
C LEU A 222 -13.09 17.61 -9.05
N ASP A 223 -13.90 18.31 -9.84
CA ASP A 223 -14.73 17.72 -10.90
C ASP A 223 -13.87 17.01 -11.96
N ALA A 224 -12.75 17.62 -12.36
CA ALA A 224 -11.82 17.01 -13.32
C ALA A 224 -11.20 15.69 -12.81
N LEU A 225 -11.00 15.56 -11.49
CA LEU A 225 -10.52 14.33 -10.86
C LEU A 225 -11.62 13.26 -10.84
N ARG A 226 -12.86 13.67 -10.59
CA ARG A 226 -14.02 12.78 -10.52
C ARG A 226 -14.41 12.21 -11.89
N ASP A 227 -14.21 12.99 -12.95
CA ASP A 227 -14.46 12.58 -14.32
C ASP A 227 -13.32 11.74 -14.93
N ASP A 228 -12.18 11.59 -14.23
CA ASP A 228 -11.10 10.74 -14.68
C ASP A 228 -11.46 9.25 -14.51
N THR A 229 -11.61 8.58 -15.65
CA THR A 229 -11.83 7.11 -15.74
C THR A 229 -10.82 6.30 -14.95
N LEU A 230 -9.58 6.77 -14.83
CA LEU A 230 -8.53 6.09 -14.08
C LEU A 230 -8.75 6.22 -12.57
N TYR A 231 -9.31 7.35 -12.13
CA TYR A 231 -9.70 7.57 -10.73
C TYR A 231 -10.89 6.69 -10.32
N ALA A 232 -11.87 6.54 -11.20
CA ALA A 232 -12.98 5.59 -11.00
C ALA A 232 -12.52 4.13 -10.91
N ALA A 233 -11.38 3.78 -11.52
CA ALA A 233 -10.81 2.44 -11.50
C ALA A 233 -9.98 2.12 -10.25
N ILE A 234 -9.70 3.09 -9.37
CA ILE A 234 -8.84 2.89 -8.19
C ILE A 234 -9.47 1.93 -7.17
N PRO A 235 -10.74 2.07 -6.76
CA PRO A 235 -11.39 1.12 -5.84
C PRO A 235 -11.29 -0.34 -6.29
N PRO A 236 -11.69 -0.72 -7.51
CA PRO A 236 -11.57 -2.11 -7.94
C PRO A 236 -10.12 -2.55 -8.12
N LEU A 237 -9.21 -1.66 -8.52
CA LEU A 237 -7.79 -1.97 -8.66
C LEU A 237 -7.13 -2.29 -7.31
N GLU A 238 -7.36 -1.47 -6.28
CA GLU A 238 -6.86 -1.73 -4.93
C GLU A 238 -7.45 -3.00 -4.32
N LEU A 239 -8.74 -3.24 -4.54
CA LEU A 239 -9.42 -4.48 -4.12
C LEU A 239 -8.77 -5.70 -4.79
N ALA A 240 -8.54 -5.63 -6.11
CA ALA A 240 -7.88 -6.69 -6.86
C ALA A 240 -6.45 -6.93 -6.38
N ALA A 241 -5.67 -5.86 -6.18
CA ALA A 241 -4.31 -5.95 -5.68
C ALA A 241 -4.24 -6.55 -4.26
N SER A 242 -5.11 -6.11 -3.36
CA SER A 242 -5.24 -6.66 -2.01
C SER A 242 -5.64 -8.14 -2.04
N LEU A 243 -6.60 -8.51 -2.89
CA LEU A 243 -7.02 -9.90 -3.05
C LEU A 243 -5.88 -10.78 -3.57
N VAL A 244 -5.14 -10.33 -4.58
CA VAL A 244 -3.96 -11.03 -5.09
C VAL A 244 -2.92 -11.22 -4.00
N MET A 245 -2.65 -10.18 -3.20
CA MET A 245 -1.76 -10.26 -2.04
C MET A 245 -2.24 -11.32 -1.04
N TYR A 246 -3.50 -11.25 -0.60
CA TYR A 246 -4.05 -12.18 0.38
C TYR A 246 -4.04 -13.62 -0.09
N LEU A 247 -4.47 -13.87 -1.33
CA LEU A 247 -4.43 -15.20 -1.94
C LEU A 247 -3.00 -15.73 -2.03
N ALA A 248 -2.02 -14.88 -2.38
CA ALA A 248 -0.62 -15.26 -2.39
C ALA A 248 -0.11 -15.63 -0.98
N THR A 249 -0.43 -14.85 0.05
CA THR A 249 -0.09 -15.21 1.45
C THR A 249 -0.72 -16.52 1.90
N LEU A 250 -2.02 -16.70 1.66
CA LEU A 250 -2.74 -17.93 2.02
C LEU A 250 -2.15 -19.14 1.31
N TRP A 251 -1.82 -18.99 0.03
CA TRP A 251 -1.09 -20.00 -0.73
C TRP A 251 0.25 -20.37 -0.08
N GLN A 252 1.02 -19.38 0.40
CA GLN A 252 2.29 -19.63 1.06
C GLN A 252 2.10 -20.33 2.43
N MET A 253 1.08 -19.93 3.20
CA MET A 253 0.73 -20.56 4.48
C MET A 253 0.34 -22.04 4.32
N GLY A 254 -0.39 -22.39 3.25
CA GLY A 254 -0.78 -23.78 2.95
C GLY A 254 0.41 -24.75 2.84
N GLY A 255 1.61 -24.23 2.60
CA GLY A 255 2.86 -25.00 2.64
C GLY A 255 3.34 -25.42 4.03
N LEU A 256 3.02 -24.66 5.08
CA LEU A 256 3.48 -24.92 6.46
C LEU A 256 2.81 -26.15 7.07
N VAL A 257 1.52 -26.34 6.77
CA VAL A 257 0.71 -27.47 7.28
C VAL A 257 1.32 -28.82 6.88
N GLY A 258 2.03 -28.88 5.75
CA GLY A 258 2.72 -30.09 5.29
C GLY A 258 4.06 -30.39 5.94
N ALA A 259 4.77 -29.39 6.48
CA ALA A 259 6.16 -29.53 6.92
C ALA A 259 6.31 -30.06 8.36
N HIS A 260 5.28 -29.95 9.19
CA HIS A 260 5.28 -30.41 10.59
C HIS A 260 4.53 -31.72 10.82
N TYR A 261 3.99 -32.36 9.79
CA TYR A 261 3.25 -33.61 9.94
C TYR A 261 4.19 -34.82 9.85
N SER A 262 4.76 -35.23 10.98
CA SER A 262 5.35 -36.56 11.15
C SER A 262 4.20 -37.59 11.20
N PRO A 263 4.27 -38.71 10.47
CA PRO A 263 3.19 -39.69 10.42
C PRO A 263 3.10 -40.46 11.74
N VAL A 264 2.37 -39.91 12.71
CA VAL A 264 1.94 -40.66 13.90
C VAL A 264 0.69 -41.46 13.53
N LYS A 265 0.73 -42.77 13.84
CA LYS A 265 -0.19 -43.83 13.43
C LYS A 265 -1.62 -43.74 14.04
N ASP A 266 -2.31 -42.61 13.90
CA ASP A 266 -3.68 -42.47 14.40
C ASP A 266 -4.72 -42.36 13.26
N GLN A 267 -5.53 -43.42 13.15
CA GLN A 267 -6.45 -43.68 12.03
C GLN A 267 -7.64 -42.70 11.97
N LYS A 268 -7.99 -42.03 13.09
CA LYS A 268 -9.03 -40.99 13.12
C LYS A 268 -8.58 -39.63 12.58
N ARG A 269 -7.28 -39.41 12.36
CA ARG A 269 -6.75 -38.16 11.78
C ARG A 269 -6.60 -38.19 10.25
N HIS A 270 -7.01 -39.26 9.58
CA HIS A 270 -6.80 -39.43 8.15
C HIS A 270 -7.55 -38.42 7.26
N ALA A 271 -8.74 -37.95 7.63
CA ALA A 271 -9.49 -37.00 6.81
C ALA A 271 -8.80 -35.61 6.71
N VAL A 272 -8.25 -35.11 7.81
CA VAL A 272 -7.49 -33.84 7.85
C VAL A 272 -6.15 -34.00 7.13
N VAL A 273 -5.52 -35.17 7.24
CA VAL A 273 -4.25 -35.51 6.57
C VAL A 273 -4.41 -35.58 5.04
N VAL A 274 -5.53 -36.12 4.54
CA VAL A 274 -5.80 -36.18 3.08
C VAL A 274 -6.03 -34.78 2.49
N GLY A 275 -6.68 -33.88 3.24
CA GLY A 275 -6.89 -32.48 2.82
C GLY A 275 -5.57 -31.69 2.77
N ALA A 276 -4.79 -31.73 3.85
CA ALA A 276 -3.49 -31.05 3.92
C ALA A 276 -2.49 -31.60 2.89
N GLY A 277 -2.46 -32.93 2.68
CA GLY A 277 -1.64 -33.55 1.65
C GLY A 277 -1.98 -33.09 0.23
N ARG A 278 -3.26 -32.83 -0.05
CA ARG A 278 -3.72 -32.34 -1.37
C ARG A 278 -3.24 -30.91 -1.66
N VAL A 279 -3.27 -30.02 -0.65
CA VAL A 279 -2.79 -28.63 -0.77
C VAL A 279 -1.29 -28.58 -1.02
N VAL A 280 -0.51 -29.37 -0.27
CA VAL A 280 0.95 -29.46 -0.43
C VAL A 280 1.31 -30.01 -1.81
N LEU A 281 0.60 -31.04 -2.27
CA LEU A 281 0.78 -31.64 -3.58
C LEU A 281 0.45 -30.65 -4.71
N TRP A 282 -0.64 -29.89 -4.58
CA TRP A 282 -1.00 -28.86 -5.56
C TRP A 282 0.03 -27.74 -5.62
N ARG A 283 0.53 -27.27 -4.47
CA ARG A 283 1.60 -26.27 -4.41
C ARG A 283 2.86 -26.73 -5.13
N ARG A 284 3.27 -27.98 -4.89
CA ARG A 284 4.40 -28.59 -5.57
C ARG A 284 4.17 -28.67 -7.08
N ARG A 285 2.99 -29.11 -7.52
CA ARG A 285 2.65 -29.17 -8.96
C ARG A 285 2.68 -27.80 -9.63
N VAL A 286 2.14 -26.76 -8.99
CA VAL A 286 2.19 -25.40 -9.56
C VAL A 286 3.62 -24.88 -9.59
N GLY A 287 4.43 -25.12 -8.56
CA GLY A 287 5.86 -24.77 -8.58
C GLY A 287 6.64 -25.50 -9.68
N GLU A 288 6.40 -26.79 -9.86
CA GLU A 288 6.98 -27.60 -10.94
C GLU A 288 6.49 -27.14 -12.32
N TRP A 289 5.19 -26.81 -12.44
CA TRP A 289 4.60 -26.27 -13.67
C TRP A 289 5.19 -24.92 -14.02
N LEU A 290 5.31 -23.99 -13.06
CA LEU A 290 5.94 -22.67 -13.25
C LEU A 290 7.41 -22.78 -13.66
N ARG A 291 8.14 -23.75 -13.10
CA ARG A 291 9.51 -24.05 -13.52
C ARG A 291 9.58 -24.56 -14.96
N GLY A 292 8.59 -25.37 -15.38
CA GLY A 292 8.45 -25.84 -16.76
C GLY A 292 8.01 -24.76 -17.74
N HIS A 293 7.19 -23.79 -17.28
CA HIS A 293 6.53 -22.79 -18.10
C HIS A 293 7.06 -21.38 -17.80
N ARG A 294 8.34 -21.15 -18.13
CA ARG A 294 9.05 -19.91 -17.76
C ARG A 294 8.48 -18.63 -18.37
N LEU A 295 7.86 -18.70 -19.54
CA LEU A 295 7.15 -17.55 -20.14
C LEU A 295 5.99 -17.12 -19.24
N TRP A 296 5.19 -18.08 -18.76
CA TRP A 296 4.10 -17.82 -17.82
C TRP A 296 4.62 -17.31 -16.48
N ALA A 297 5.74 -17.85 -15.97
CA ALA A 297 6.38 -17.32 -14.78
C ALA A 297 6.82 -15.85 -14.95
N ALA A 298 7.39 -15.49 -16.10
CA ALA A 298 7.77 -14.11 -16.41
C ALA A 298 6.56 -13.18 -16.54
N LEU A 299 5.48 -13.64 -17.20
CA LEU A 299 4.22 -12.90 -17.28
C LEU A 299 3.60 -12.66 -15.91
N LEU A 300 3.66 -13.65 -15.00
CA LEU A 300 3.20 -13.47 -13.62
C LEU A 300 4.03 -12.43 -12.85
N MET A 301 5.31 -12.23 -13.18
CA MET A 301 6.12 -11.15 -12.59
C MET A 301 5.70 -9.76 -13.09
N LEU A 302 4.95 -9.65 -14.19
CA LEU A 302 4.38 -8.38 -14.62
C LEU A 302 3.14 -7.99 -13.82
N VAL A 303 2.48 -8.94 -13.14
CA VAL A 303 1.24 -8.66 -12.39
C VAL A 303 1.46 -7.62 -11.27
N PRO A 304 2.46 -7.76 -10.37
CA PRO A 304 2.68 -6.74 -9.34
C PRO A 304 3.02 -5.37 -9.94
N LEU A 305 3.73 -5.33 -11.07
CA LEU A 305 4.09 -4.08 -11.76
C LEU A 305 2.86 -3.41 -12.38
N GLY A 306 2.00 -4.19 -13.06
CA GLY A 306 0.77 -3.71 -13.67
C GLY A 306 -0.25 -3.22 -12.65
N LEU A 307 -0.26 -3.79 -11.43
CA LEU A 307 -1.06 -3.30 -10.32
C LEU A 307 -0.44 -2.05 -9.66
N ALA A 308 0.88 -2.03 -9.47
CA ALA A 308 1.56 -0.92 -8.79
C ALA A 308 1.59 0.37 -9.62
N ALA A 309 1.76 0.29 -10.94
CA ALA A 309 1.91 1.47 -11.80
C ALA A 309 0.72 2.45 -11.71
N PRO A 310 -0.55 2.03 -11.91
CA PRO A 310 -1.69 2.92 -11.71
C PRO A 310 -1.83 3.41 -10.27
N LEU A 311 -1.57 2.57 -9.26
CA LEU A 311 -1.60 3.02 -7.85
C LEU A 311 -0.55 4.08 -7.54
N LEU A 312 0.67 3.92 -8.06
CA LEU A 312 1.73 4.92 -7.93
C LEU A 312 1.35 6.22 -8.64
N TRP A 313 0.76 6.15 -9.84
CA TRP A 313 0.25 7.32 -10.53
C TRP A 313 -0.76 8.09 -9.67
N VAL A 314 -1.71 7.38 -9.04
CA VAL A 314 -2.70 7.97 -8.13
C VAL A 314 -2.00 8.66 -6.96
N ILE A 315 -1.05 7.98 -6.31
CA ILE A 315 -0.31 8.54 -5.19
C ILE A 315 0.38 9.85 -5.61
N PHE A 316 1.08 9.87 -6.75
CA PHE A 316 1.74 11.08 -7.23
C PHE A 316 0.76 12.19 -7.62
N HIS A 317 -0.37 11.83 -8.23
CA HIS A 317 -1.39 12.79 -8.62
C HIS A 317 -2.05 13.43 -7.40
N LEU A 318 -2.47 12.61 -6.42
CA LEU A 318 -3.03 13.08 -5.15
C LEU A 318 -2.03 13.94 -4.35
N ARG A 319 -0.73 13.61 -4.40
CA ARG A 319 0.31 14.48 -3.83
C ARG A 319 0.41 15.82 -4.53
N GLY A 320 0.29 15.85 -5.86
CA GLY A 320 0.23 17.09 -6.62
C GLY A 320 -0.93 17.98 -6.17
N LEU A 321 -2.11 17.37 -5.93
CA LEU A 321 -3.27 18.07 -5.38
C LEU A 321 -3.02 18.59 -3.96
N GLN A 322 -2.35 17.82 -3.10
CA GLN A 322 -1.98 18.29 -1.75
C GLN A 322 -0.97 19.46 -1.80
N GLU A 323 -0.05 19.45 -2.76
CA GLU A 323 0.89 20.55 -2.97
C GLU A 323 0.17 21.81 -3.47
N GLU A 324 -0.77 21.66 -4.41
CA GLU A 324 -1.60 22.77 -4.88
C GLU A 324 -2.48 23.33 -3.76
N LEU A 325 -3.10 22.46 -2.95
CA LEU A 325 -3.87 22.83 -1.77
C LEU A 325 -3.02 23.65 -0.80
N ALA A 326 -1.81 23.18 -0.46
CA ALA A 326 -0.90 23.87 0.44
C ALA A 326 -0.56 25.28 -0.09
N ARG A 327 -0.24 25.40 -1.38
CA ARG A 327 0.00 26.71 -2.02
C ARG A 327 -1.24 27.61 -1.97
N ASN A 328 -2.43 27.05 -2.19
CA ASN A 328 -3.68 27.80 -2.18
C ASN A 328 -4.01 28.35 -0.78
N VAL A 329 -3.58 27.69 0.29
CA VAL A 329 -3.78 28.14 1.67
C VAL A 329 -2.58 28.88 2.26
N GLU A 330 -1.57 29.19 1.43
CA GLU A 330 -0.32 29.87 1.83
C GLU A 330 0.49 29.10 2.90
N GLU A 331 0.41 27.77 2.88
CA GLU A 331 1.15 26.87 3.79
C GLU A 331 2.26 26.12 3.04
N ASP A 332 3.30 25.72 3.77
CA ASP A 332 4.40 24.93 3.23
C ASP A 332 4.00 23.46 3.05
N TYR A 333 4.14 22.94 1.83
CA TYR A 333 3.92 21.51 1.57
C TYR A 333 5.08 20.66 2.12
N GLY A 334 4.86 20.06 3.29
CA GLY A 334 5.86 19.22 3.97
C GLY A 334 6.29 17.97 3.19
N GLY A 335 5.50 17.50 2.23
CA GLY A 335 5.78 16.29 1.45
C GLY A 335 7.01 16.37 0.54
N ASN A 336 7.52 17.58 0.25
CA ASN A 336 8.74 17.80 -0.52
C ASN A 336 10.02 17.83 0.34
N ASN A 337 9.88 17.89 1.66
CA ASN A 337 11.01 17.93 2.58
C ASN A 337 11.47 16.52 2.94
N TRP A 338 12.79 16.32 3.01
CA TRP A 338 13.40 15.04 3.40
C TRP A 338 13.42 14.88 4.92
N GLY A 339 12.54 14.03 5.44
CA GLY A 339 12.54 13.60 6.84
C GLY A 339 13.43 12.37 7.09
N PHE A 340 13.58 12.01 8.37
CA PHE A 340 14.29 10.80 8.78
C PHE A 340 13.66 9.53 8.17
N GLY A 341 12.34 9.39 8.23
CA GLY A 341 11.62 8.23 7.67
C GLY A 341 11.84 8.07 6.17
N GLN A 342 11.88 9.17 5.44
CA GLN A 342 12.15 9.22 4.00
C GLN A 342 13.57 8.77 3.63
N ILE A 343 14.58 9.17 4.41
CA ILE A 343 15.96 8.72 4.21
C ILE A 343 16.06 7.22 4.51
N VAL A 344 15.46 6.78 5.63
CA VAL A 344 15.44 5.37 6.03
C VAL A 344 14.77 4.50 4.96
N ALA A 345 13.67 4.96 4.34
CA ALA A 345 12.97 4.24 3.28
C ALA A 345 13.90 3.87 2.10
N VAL A 346 14.82 4.75 1.73
CA VAL A 346 15.81 4.49 0.67
C VAL A 346 16.94 3.60 1.17
N VAL A 347 17.49 3.91 2.36
CA VAL A 347 18.63 3.20 2.96
C VAL A 347 18.29 1.74 3.29
N LEU A 348 17.02 1.41 3.55
CA LEU A 348 16.58 0.05 3.81
C LEU A 348 16.93 -0.94 2.69
N TYR A 349 17.12 -0.47 1.45
CA TYR A 349 17.52 -1.32 0.32
C TYR A 349 19.04 -1.47 0.15
N LEU A 350 19.86 -0.70 0.86
CA LEU A 350 21.32 -0.79 0.80
C LEU A 350 21.88 -2.20 1.11
N PRO A 351 21.36 -2.95 2.11
CA PRO A 351 21.80 -4.32 2.38
C PRO A 351 21.74 -5.24 1.17
N VAL A 352 20.82 -5.01 0.22
CA VAL A 352 20.71 -5.81 -1.00
C VAL A 352 21.98 -5.70 -1.84
N ALA A 353 22.45 -4.48 -2.06
CA ALA A 353 23.68 -4.24 -2.83
C ALA A 353 24.92 -4.75 -2.08
N VAL A 354 24.98 -4.52 -0.76
CA VAL A 354 26.10 -4.97 0.09
C VAL A 354 26.21 -6.50 0.10
N ASP A 355 25.10 -7.21 0.31
CA ASP A 355 25.09 -8.68 0.35
C ASP A 355 25.45 -9.27 -1.02
N MET A 356 24.95 -8.69 -2.10
CA MET A 356 25.29 -9.11 -3.46
C MET A 356 26.77 -8.90 -3.76
N PHE A 357 27.31 -7.73 -3.41
CA PHE A 357 28.72 -7.41 -3.60
C PHE A 357 29.62 -8.34 -2.78
N TYR A 358 29.31 -8.52 -1.50
CA TYR A 358 30.05 -9.43 -0.62
C TYR A 358 30.04 -10.86 -1.15
N ARG A 359 28.86 -11.37 -1.52
CA ARG A 359 28.73 -12.73 -2.09
C ARG A 359 29.46 -12.86 -3.42
N GLY A 360 29.40 -11.85 -4.28
CA GLY A 360 30.10 -11.84 -5.57
C GLY A 360 31.62 -11.84 -5.41
N ARG A 361 32.14 -11.08 -4.45
CA ARG A 361 33.59 -10.89 -4.25
C ARG A 361 34.26 -11.99 -3.45
N PHE A 362 33.58 -12.55 -2.44
CA PHE A 362 34.16 -13.48 -1.46
C PHE A 362 33.48 -14.86 -1.44
N GLY A 363 32.29 -15.00 -2.04
CA GLY A 363 31.50 -16.22 -1.98
C GLY A 363 31.95 -17.36 -2.92
N TYR A 364 33.11 -17.23 -3.56
CA TYR A 364 33.66 -18.20 -4.52
C TYR A 364 34.77 -19.11 -3.95
N GLN A 365 35.10 -18.99 -2.66
CA GLN A 365 36.08 -19.87 -2.02
C GLN A 365 35.39 -20.97 -1.19
N VAL A 366 34.83 -21.98 -1.86
CA VAL A 366 34.68 -23.35 -1.32
C VAL A 366 34.83 -24.34 -2.47
#